data_AF-A0A431UM29-F1
#
_entry.id   AF-A0A431UM29-F1
#
_cell.length_a   1.000
_cell.length_b   1.000
_cell.length_c   1.000
_cell.angle_alpha   90.00
_cell.angle_beta   90.00
_cell.angle_gamma   90.00
#
_symmetry.space_group_name_H-M   'P 1'
#
loop_
_entity.id
_entity.type
_entity.pdbx_description
1 polymer ?
#
loop_
_entity_poly.entity_id
_entity_poly.type
_entity_poly.pdbx_seq_one_letter_code
_entity_poly.pdbx_strand_id
1 'polypeptide(L)'
;MNQARQNLRCGACARLLAKATGAYDLQMKCPRCGDMNHMKAQSLSTDRRERHHEEGSTHEERTDPRRCPDHPADPAGQQLRRPHH
;
A
#
# COMPACT_ATOMS: atom_id res chain seq x y z
N MET A 1 11.87 -29.21 -9.17
CA MET A 1 11.69 -28.30 -8.02
C MET A 1 10.53 -28.80 -7.16
N ASN A 2 10.78 -29.30 -5.95
CA ASN A 2 9.72 -29.73 -5.05
C ASN A 2 9.18 -28.51 -4.29
N GLN A 3 8.04 -27.97 -4.74
CA GLN A 3 7.40 -26.87 -4.04
C GLN A 3 6.58 -27.42 -2.87
N ALA A 4 6.95 -27.06 -1.64
CA ALA A 4 6.21 -27.44 -0.45
C ALA A 4 4.84 -26.73 -0.41
N ARG A 5 3.78 -27.51 -0.13
CA ARG A 5 2.42 -27.00 0.09
C ARG A 5 2.26 -26.53 1.54
N GLN A 6 1.73 -25.33 1.72
CA GLN A 6 1.46 -24.74 3.04
C GLN A 6 -0.04 -24.57 3.28
N ASN A 7 -0.47 -24.83 4.51
CA ASN A 7 -1.85 -24.62 4.95
C ASN A 7 -1.98 -23.20 5.53
N LEU A 8 -2.73 -22.36 4.83
CA LEU A 8 -3.04 -21.01 5.25
C LEU A 8 -4.25 -21.02 6.17
N ARG A 9 -4.05 -20.69 7.45
CA ARG A 9 -5.09 -20.65 8.48
C ARG A 9 -5.38 -19.22 8.93
N CYS A 10 -6.62 -18.99 9.33
CA CYS A 10 -7.05 -17.71 9.90
C CYS A 10 -6.36 -17.46 11.24
N GLY A 11 -5.82 -16.25 11.44
CA GLY A 11 -5.18 -15.84 12.70
C GLY A 11 -6.16 -15.76 13.88
N ALA A 12 -7.43 -15.45 13.63
CA ALA A 12 -8.43 -15.30 14.69
C ALA A 12 -9.12 -16.61 15.11
N CYS A 13 -9.46 -17.48 14.16
CA CYS A 13 -10.28 -18.68 14.44
C CYS A 13 -9.64 -20.01 13.99
N ALA A 14 -8.38 -19.99 13.53
CA ALA A 14 -7.62 -21.15 13.05
C ALA A 14 -8.23 -21.96 11.90
N ARG A 15 -9.36 -21.49 11.32
CA ARG A 15 -10.00 -22.13 10.18
C ARG A 15 -9.05 -22.15 8.99
N LEU A 16 -8.96 -23.29 8.31
CA LEU A 16 -8.22 -23.38 7.06
C LEU A 16 -8.89 -22.49 6.01
N LEU A 17 -8.12 -21.56 5.45
CA LEU A 17 -8.56 -20.62 4.43
C LEU A 17 -8.14 -21.09 3.05
N ALA A 18 -6.89 -21.52 2.88
CA ALA A 18 -6.36 -21.99 1.60
C ALA A 18 -5.20 -22.97 1.76
N LYS A 19 -4.85 -23.67 0.67
CA LYS A 19 -3.59 -24.40 0.52
C LYS A 19 -2.82 -23.76 -0.61
N ALA A 20 -1.63 -23.24 -0.31
CA ALA A 20 -0.81 -22.52 -1.28
C ALA A 20 0.50 -23.26 -1.54
N THR A 21 1.03 -23.08 -2.74
CA THR A 21 2.31 -23.64 -3.20
C THR A 21 3.08 -22.53 -3.91
N GLY A 22 4.40 -22.48 -3.75
CA GLY A 22 5.24 -21.45 -4.36
C GLY A 22 5.14 -20.09 -3.65
N ALA A 23 5.45 -19.02 -4.38
CA ALA A 23 5.37 -17.65 -3.89
C ALA A 23 3.94 -17.10 -4.04
N TYR A 24 3.38 -16.56 -2.96
CA TYR A 24 2.02 -16.01 -2.92
C TYR A 24 1.95 -14.79 -2.00
N ASP A 25 1.13 -13.83 -2.37
CA ASP A 25 0.66 -12.74 -1.51
C ASP A 25 -0.87 -12.68 -1.67
N LEU A 26 -1.58 -13.02 -0.58
CA LEU A 26 -3.03 -13.21 -0.59
C LEU A 26 -3.65 -12.39 0.54
N GLN A 27 -4.69 -11.63 0.20
CA GLN A 27 -5.56 -10.97 1.17
C GLN A 27 -6.98 -11.54 1.02
N MET A 28 -7.52 -12.12 2.09
CA MET A 28 -8.85 -12.72 2.07
C MET A 28 -9.56 -12.57 3.42
N LYS A 29 -10.88 -12.40 3.35
CA LYS A 29 -11.73 -12.44 4.55
C LYS A 29 -11.96 -13.88 4.98
N CYS A 30 -11.94 -14.12 6.28
CA CYS A 30 -12.37 -15.40 6.83
C CYS A 30 -13.90 -15.48 6.75
N PRO A 31 -14.49 -16.49 6.07
CA PRO A 31 -15.95 -16.63 6.00
C PRO A 31 -16.59 -17.00 7.35
N ARG A 32 -15.80 -17.40 8.35
CA ARG A 32 -16.30 -17.76 9.68
C ARG A 32 -16.38 -16.55 10.63
N CYS A 33 -15.32 -15.75 10.71
CA CYS A 33 -15.21 -14.67 11.68
C CYS A 33 -15.16 -13.27 11.05
N GLY A 34 -15.14 -13.16 9.73
CA GLY A 34 -15.08 -11.88 9.00
C GLY A 34 -13.71 -11.22 8.97
N ASP A 35 -12.74 -11.74 9.74
CA ASP A 35 -11.41 -11.16 9.87
C ASP A 35 -10.63 -11.11 8.55
N MET A 36 -9.95 -10.00 8.27
CA MET A 36 -9.19 -9.78 7.03
C MET A 36 -7.76 -10.31 7.21
N ASN A 37 -7.47 -11.44 6.57
CA ASN A 37 -6.18 -12.11 6.71
C ASN A 37 -5.25 -11.73 5.55
N HIS A 38 -4.03 -11.31 5.87
CA HIS A 38 -2.95 -11.05 4.89
C HIS A 38 -1.84 -12.08 5.06
N MET A 39 -1.57 -12.86 4.01
CA MET A 39 -0.66 -14.01 4.07
C MET A 39 0.34 -13.97 2.94
N LYS A 40 1.62 -14.14 3.27
CA LYS A 40 2.74 -14.15 2.32
C LYS A 40 3.51 -15.45 2.40
N ALA A 41 4.04 -15.90 1.26
CA ALA A 41 4.95 -17.04 1.24
C ALA A 41 6.24 -16.73 2.00
N GLN A 42 6.78 -17.73 2.71
CA GLN A 42 8.09 -17.61 3.35
C GLN A 42 9.23 -17.40 2.34
N SER A 43 9.03 -17.82 1.09
CA SER A 43 9.99 -17.61 0.00
C SER A 43 9.92 -16.22 -0.62
N LEU A 44 8.91 -15.40 -0.27
CA LEU A 44 8.86 -14.01 -0.71
C LEU A 44 9.85 -13.20 0.13
N SER A 45 10.93 -12.76 -0.49
CA SER A 45 11.91 -11.87 0.13
C SER A 45 11.20 -10.60 0.62
N THR A 46 11.31 -10.31 1.92
CA THR A 46 10.86 -9.04 2.52
C THR A 46 11.77 -7.88 2.16
N ASP A 47 12.85 -8.13 1.41
CA ASP A 47 13.76 -7.13 0.85
C ASP A 47 13.02 -6.28 -0.17
N ARG A 48 12.24 -5.32 0.34
CA ARG A 48 11.95 -4.11 -0.41
C ARG A 48 13.31 -3.46 -0.56
N ARG A 49 13.94 -3.62 -1.73
CA ARG A 49 15.15 -2.85 -2.09
C ARG A 49 14.89 -1.41 -1.69
N GLU A 50 15.51 -0.98 -0.60
CA GLU A 50 15.46 0.40 -0.19
C GLU A 50 16.00 1.19 -1.37
N ARG A 51 15.22 2.19 -1.82
CA ARG A 51 15.72 3.09 -2.84
C ARG A 51 16.92 3.76 -2.17
N HIS A 52 18.14 3.39 -2.56
CA HIS A 52 19.34 4.09 -2.12
C HIS A 52 19.08 5.56 -2.43
N HIS A 53 18.82 6.35 -1.39
CA HIS A 53 18.84 7.79 -1.48
C HIS A 53 20.32 8.11 -1.70
N GLU A 54 20.75 8.11 -2.96
CA GLU A 54 21.93 8.89 -3.29
C GLU A 54 21.54 10.33 -3.00
N GLU A 55 22.12 10.83 -1.93
CA GLU A 55 21.99 12.18 -1.43
C GLU A 55 22.36 13.14 -2.57
N GLY A 56 21.33 13.64 -3.23
CA GLY A 56 21.44 14.60 -4.33
C GLY A 56 20.46 15.74 -4.14
N SER A 57 20.47 16.36 -2.96
CA SER A 57 19.90 17.69 -2.78
C SER A 57 20.87 18.73 -3.35
N THR A 58 21.04 18.75 -4.66
CA THR A 58 21.33 19.99 -5.36
C THR A 58 20.00 20.51 -5.86
N HIS A 59 19.50 21.56 -5.22
CA HIS A 59 18.45 22.41 -5.76
C HIS A 59 19.00 23.08 -7.02
N GLU A 60 19.10 22.33 -8.11
CA GLU A 60 19.12 22.94 -9.42
C GLU A 60 17.66 23.10 -9.84
N GLU A 61 17.28 24.37 -9.90
CA GLU A 61 16.02 24.84 -10.44
C GLU A 61 15.69 24.07 -11.72
N ARG A 62 14.65 23.22 -11.65
CA ARG A 62 14.16 22.50 -12.81
C ARG A 62 13.36 23.48 -13.66
N THR A 63 14.06 24.22 -14.52
CA THR A 63 13.45 25.12 -15.50
C THR A 63 12.88 24.30 -16.68
N ASP A 64 11.87 23.47 -16.42
CA ASP A 64 11.07 22.84 -17.49
C ASP A 64 9.98 23.82 -17.93
N PRO A 65 10.02 24.36 -19.17
CA PRO A 65 9.05 25.36 -19.64
C PRO A 65 7.61 24.85 -19.72
N ARG A 66 7.39 23.53 -19.62
CA ARG A 66 6.05 22.91 -19.63
C ARG A 66 5.46 22.76 -18.23
N ARG A 67 6.20 23.06 -17.17
CA ARG A 67 5.62 23.04 -15.83
C ARG A 67 4.63 24.21 -15.72
N CYS A 68 3.38 23.91 -15.37
CA CYS A 68 2.46 24.95 -14.93
C CYS A 68 3.12 25.72 -13.77
N PRO A 69 3.10 27.06 -13.79
CA PRO A 69 3.49 27.85 -12.63
C PRO A 69 2.79 27.32 -11.38
N ASP A 70 3.51 27.18 -10.27
CA ASP A 70 2.88 26.84 -9.01
C ASP A 70 1.86 27.93 -8.68
N HIS A 71 0.58 27.57 -8.74
CA HIS A 71 -0.48 28.48 -8.35
C HIS A 71 -0.40 28.58 -6.83
N PRO A 72 -0.31 29.80 -6.25
CA PRO A 72 -0.36 29.94 -4.81
C PRO A 72 -1.66 29.31 -4.31
N ALA A 73 -1.56 28.52 -3.24
CA ALA A 73 -2.73 27.93 -2.62
C ALA A 73 -3.73 29.04 -2.27
N ASP A 74 -4.98 28.90 -2.72
CA ASP A 74 -6.06 29.83 -2.36
C ASP A 74 -6.11 29.98 -0.83
N PRO A 75 -6.20 31.22 -0.29
CA PRO A 75 -6.38 31.39 1.14
C PRO A 75 -7.66 30.68 1.58
N ALA A 76 -7.62 30.07 2.77
CA ALA A 76 -8.75 29.36 3.35
C ALA A 76 -10.03 30.19 3.20
N GLY A 77 -10.98 29.65 2.43
CA GLY A 77 -12.15 30.37 1.95
C GLY A 77 -12.83 31.17 3.05
N GLN A 78 -12.99 32.46 2.81
CA GLN A 78 -13.85 33.30 3.63
C GLN A 78 -15.23 32.64 3.66
N GLN A 79 -15.73 32.33 4.87
CA GLN A 79 -17.03 31.69 5.05
C GLN A 79 -18.13 32.65 4.60
N LEU A 80 -18.51 32.58 3.33
CA LEU A 80 -19.78 33.13 2.85
C LEU A 80 -20.88 32.22 3.41
N ARG A 81 -21.28 32.48 4.66
CA ARG A 81 -22.51 31.88 5.22
C ARG A 81 -23.67 32.39 4.39
N ARG A 82 -24.19 31.52 3.52
CA ARG A 82 -25.40 31.75 2.76
C ARG A 82 -26.58 31.79 3.76
N PRO A 83 -27.34 32.89 3.87
CA PRO A 83 -28.50 32.91 4.74
C PRO A 83 -29.58 31.98 4.18
N HIS A 84 -30.15 31.16 5.06
CA HIS A 84 -31.36 30.41 4.77
C HIS A 84 -32.55 31.36 4.91
N HIS A 85 -33.23 31.65 3.81
CA HIS A 85 -34.61 32.12 3.78
C HIS A 85 -35.49 30.95 3.36
#